data_AF-A0A448SMW8-F1
#
_entry.id   AF-A0A448SMW8-F1
#
_cell.length_a   1.000
_cell.length_b   1.000
_cell.length_c   1.000
_cell.angle_alpha   90.00
_cell.angle_beta   90.00
_cell.angle_gamma   90.00
#
_symmetry.space_group_name_H-M   'P 1'
#
loop_
_entity.id
_entity.type
_entity.pdbx_description
1 polymer ?
#
loop_
_entity_poly.entity_id
_entity_poly.type
_entity_poly.pdbx_seq_one_letter_code
_entity_poly.pdbx_strand_id
1 'polypeptide(L)'
;MSRNAAFPPSAADFLLASKRCEITVLQQLLHMGQLVGEVSQLIHMLQRERGTVNIYLCSQGALFGDRLAARRRDVEQAERAVQRLLAQLDATTAPLAVAGRLFGRIGGALQHLTRLPTLRQQAEARRLTPEEAMQHFNAIVHSLLALVYEATDACLEPAMARRLIAMFSFMQGKELAGQERALGAAGFAAGQFDDAAQQRLPQLIDGQERCFHTFVEFADPASLAQWRQLQQQDDREFERLRRMACTRRQPGGDLSLRWFDITSARIDAMKQIEDRLAAALMDGCRASLAAAQRALTQPEPTWPALEPGYTVFVSAPTADGEALLDDGVNPQLGRSLMAMIRQQSQRLQALSEELAATRATLQERREIERAKSLLIQHRGLTEESAYQLLRKMAMDQNKRLIDIARAMLAVADILPGK
;
A
#
# COMPACT_ATOMS: atom_id res chain seq x y z
N MET A 1 52.87 7.93 -41.03
CA MET A 1 52.76 6.82 -40.07
C MET A 1 51.44 6.11 -40.31
N SER A 2 51.52 4.92 -40.88
CA SER A 2 50.37 4.06 -41.20
C SER A 2 49.73 3.55 -39.90
N ARG A 3 48.48 3.92 -39.62
CA ARG A 3 47.70 3.29 -38.53
C ARG A 3 47.19 1.95 -39.05
N ASN A 4 47.95 0.89 -38.83
CA ASN A 4 47.48 -0.48 -38.98
C ASN A 4 47.50 -1.15 -37.60
N ALA A 5 46.31 -1.35 -37.02
CA ALA A 5 45.93 -2.36 -36.03
C ALA A 5 44.54 -2.00 -35.49
N ALA A 6 43.58 -2.93 -35.60
CA ALA A 6 42.22 -2.80 -35.11
C ALA A 6 42.18 -2.33 -33.64
N PHE A 7 41.59 -1.18 -33.38
CA PHE A 7 41.25 -0.75 -32.03
C PHE A 7 39.97 -1.52 -31.61
N PRO A 8 40.00 -2.34 -30.55
CA PRO A 8 38.79 -3.00 -30.03
C PRO A 8 38.01 -2.02 -29.13
N PRO A 9 36.74 -2.31 -28.78
CA PRO A 9 35.55 -2.40 -29.65
C PRO A 9 35.27 -1.10 -30.42
N SER A 10 34.51 -1.17 -31.52
CA SER A 10 34.04 0.01 -32.27
C SER A 10 32.96 0.78 -31.52
N ALA A 11 32.74 2.06 -31.86
CA ALA A 11 31.63 2.84 -31.31
C ALA A 11 30.26 2.18 -31.58
N ALA A 12 30.12 1.48 -32.71
CA ALA A 12 28.93 0.69 -33.04
C ALA A 12 28.74 -0.50 -32.07
N ASP A 13 29.82 -1.14 -31.63
CA ASP A 13 29.74 -2.23 -30.65
C ASP A 13 29.23 -1.74 -29.28
N PHE A 14 29.66 -0.55 -28.84
CA PHE A 14 29.17 0.06 -27.60
C PHE A 14 27.71 0.55 -27.72
N LEU A 15 27.31 1.10 -28.87
CA LEU A 15 25.91 1.44 -29.13
C LEU A 15 25.01 0.20 -29.13
N LEU A 16 25.46 -0.87 -29.77
CA LEU A 16 24.74 -2.16 -29.79
C LEU A 16 24.68 -2.77 -28.38
N ALA A 17 25.77 -2.71 -27.61
CA ALA A 17 25.78 -3.15 -26.22
C ALA A 17 24.82 -2.32 -25.34
N SER A 18 24.78 -0.99 -25.55
CA SER A 18 23.83 -0.11 -24.88
C SER A 18 22.37 -0.49 -25.20
N LYS A 19 22.05 -0.74 -26.47
CA LYS A 19 20.70 -1.17 -26.89
C LYS A 19 20.32 -2.55 -26.35
N ARG A 20 21.26 -3.50 -26.32
CA ARG A 20 21.05 -4.81 -25.68
C ARG A 20 20.79 -4.66 -24.18
N CYS A 21 21.53 -3.79 -23.50
CA CYS A 21 21.32 -3.48 -22.08
C CYS A 21 19.92 -2.87 -21.83
N GLU A 22 19.51 -1.91 -22.67
CA GLU A 22 18.17 -1.30 -22.64
C GLU A 22 17.06 -2.36 -22.76
N ILE A 23 17.18 -3.29 -23.72
CA ILE A 23 16.24 -4.41 -23.89
C ILE A 23 16.18 -5.29 -22.64
N THR A 24 17.32 -5.65 -22.06
CA THR A 24 17.36 -6.47 -20.83
C THR A 24 16.64 -5.77 -19.67
N VAL A 25 16.86 -4.46 -19.49
CA VAL A 25 16.18 -3.67 -18.46
C VAL A 25 14.67 -3.63 -18.70
N LEU A 26 14.22 -3.42 -19.94
CA LEU A 26 12.79 -3.41 -20.29
C LEU A 26 12.14 -4.78 -20.07
N GLN A 27 12.86 -5.88 -20.35
CA GLN A 27 12.39 -7.23 -20.03
C GLN A 27 12.23 -7.42 -18.53
N GLN A 28 13.17 -6.95 -17.71
CA GLN A 28 13.05 -7.00 -16.24
C GLN A 28 11.85 -6.16 -15.75
N LEU A 29 11.64 -4.97 -16.30
CA LEU A 29 10.47 -4.13 -16.00
C LEU A 29 9.15 -4.82 -16.37
N LEU A 30 9.12 -5.59 -17.46
CA LEU A 30 7.95 -6.38 -17.84
C LEU A 30 7.63 -7.46 -16.80
N HIS A 31 8.63 -8.21 -16.33
CA HIS A 31 8.46 -9.21 -15.27
C HIS A 31 8.02 -8.55 -13.95
N MET A 32 8.59 -7.39 -13.62
CA MET A 32 8.18 -6.60 -12.45
C MET A 32 6.72 -6.13 -12.56
N GLY A 33 6.30 -5.66 -13.75
CA GLY A 33 4.92 -5.28 -14.02
C GLY A 33 3.94 -6.43 -13.86
N GLN A 34 4.31 -7.65 -14.28
CA GLN A 34 3.53 -8.86 -14.05
C GLN A 34 3.38 -9.16 -12.55
N LEU A 35 4.49 -9.07 -11.80
CA LEU A 35 4.46 -9.24 -10.35
C LEU A 35 3.55 -8.21 -9.67
N VAL A 36 3.65 -6.93 -10.06
CA VAL A 36 2.78 -5.85 -9.56
C VAL A 36 1.30 -6.15 -9.84
N GLY A 37 0.97 -6.66 -11.03
CA GLY A 37 -0.40 -7.07 -11.37
C GLY A 37 -0.92 -8.21 -10.50
N GLU A 38 -0.15 -9.27 -10.31
CA GLU A 38 -0.55 -10.40 -9.45
C GLU A 38 -0.62 -10.01 -7.97
N VAL A 39 0.30 -9.15 -7.49
CA VAL A 39 0.27 -8.60 -6.13
C VAL A 39 -0.97 -7.73 -5.93
N SER A 40 -1.35 -6.90 -6.91
CA SER A 40 -2.61 -6.13 -6.90
C SER A 40 -3.82 -7.05 -6.74
N GLN A 41 -3.86 -8.17 -7.48
CA GLN A 41 -4.94 -9.14 -7.38
C GLN A 41 -4.99 -9.81 -6.00
N LEU A 42 -3.83 -10.22 -5.46
CA LEU A 42 -3.73 -10.78 -4.10
C LEU A 42 -4.21 -9.78 -3.04
N ILE A 43 -3.79 -8.51 -3.13
CA ILE A 43 -4.27 -7.44 -2.24
C ILE A 43 -5.78 -7.33 -2.29
N HIS A 44 -6.39 -7.34 -3.48
CA HIS A 44 -7.84 -7.25 -3.61
C HIS A 44 -8.55 -8.46 -2.97
N MET A 45 -8.04 -9.69 -3.16
CA MET A 45 -8.62 -10.88 -2.51
C MET A 45 -8.51 -10.80 -0.99
N LEU A 46 -7.37 -10.36 -0.44
CA LEU A 46 -7.18 -10.12 0.99
C LEU A 46 -8.13 -9.04 1.53
N GLN A 47 -8.39 -7.98 0.76
CA GLN A 47 -9.36 -6.94 1.13
C GLN A 47 -10.80 -7.49 1.20
N ARG A 48 -11.16 -8.44 0.32
CA ARG A 48 -12.47 -9.12 0.37
C ARG A 48 -12.56 -10.07 1.55
N GLU A 49 -11.50 -10.83 1.83
CA GLU A 49 -11.41 -11.69 3.01
C GLU A 49 -11.52 -10.86 4.29
N ARG A 50 -10.72 -9.80 4.44
CA ARG A 50 -10.77 -8.84 5.56
C ARG A 50 -12.19 -8.33 5.79
N GLY A 51 -12.88 -7.87 4.73
CA GLY A 51 -14.24 -7.38 4.84
C GLY A 51 -15.23 -8.44 5.35
N THR A 52 -15.07 -9.68 4.87
CA THR A 52 -15.92 -10.81 5.28
C THR A 52 -15.68 -11.18 6.74
N VAL A 53 -14.40 -11.28 7.14
CA VAL A 53 -14.00 -11.54 8.54
C VAL A 53 -14.51 -10.43 9.47
N ASN A 54 -14.46 -9.16 9.04
CA ASN A 54 -14.94 -8.05 9.85
C ASN A 54 -16.42 -8.19 10.20
N ILE A 55 -17.28 -8.44 9.19
CA ILE A 55 -18.72 -8.64 9.43
C ILE A 55 -18.98 -9.89 10.26
N TYR A 56 -18.25 -10.98 10.03
CA TYR A 56 -18.35 -12.19 10.84
C TYR A 56 -18.04 -11.92 12.32
N LEU A 57 -16.95 -11.20 12.61
CA LEU A 57 -16.58 -10.88 13.99
C LEU A 57 -17.54 -9.86 14.64
N CYS A 58 -17.92 -8.79 13.92
CA CYS A 58 -18.86 -7.78 14.42
C CYS A 58 -20.25 -8.37 14.71
N SER A 59 -20.69 -9.36 13.93
CA SER A 59 -21.96 -10.08 14.15
C SER A 59 -21.84 -11.26 15.12
N GLN A 60 -20.70 -11.41 15.81
CA GLN A 60 -20.41 -12.52 16.73
C GLN A 60 -20.57 -13.91 16.08
N GLY A 61 -20.36 -13.99 14.78
CA GLY A 61 -20.44 -15.20 13.97
C GLY A 61 -21.81 -15.48 13.34
N ALA A 62 -22.80 -14.59 13.51
CA ALA A 62 -24.13 -14.77 12.94
C ALA A 62 -24.16 -14.59 11.41
N LEU A 63 -23.27 -13.78 10.85
CA LEU A 63 -23.26 -13.42 9.43
C LEU A 63 -21.95 -13.83 8.74
N PHE A 64 -22.04 -14.22 7.48
CA PHE A 64 -20.93 -14.48 6.56
C PHE A 64 -19.98 -15.63 6.93
N GLY A 65 -20.29 -16.46 7.93
CA GLY A 65 -19.49 -17.64 8.26
C GLY A 65 -19.37 -18.64 7.10
N ASP A 66 -20.45 -18.78 6.32
CA ASP A 66 -20.53 -19.58 5.10
C ASP A 66 -19.58 -19.11 3.99
N ARG A 67 -19.22 -17.82 3.99
CA ARG A 67 -18.37 -17.20 2.96
C ARG A 67 -16.88 -17.32 3.26
N LEU A 68 -16.48 -17.58 4.50
CA LEU A 68 -15.06 -17.59 4.93
C LEU A 68 -14.22 -18.60 4.14
N ALA A 69 -14.73 -19.82 3.98
CA ALA A 69 -14.02 -20.87 3.23
C ALA A 69 -13.83 -20.52 1.75
N ALA A 70 -14.81 -19.84 1.14
CA ALA A 70 -14.68 -19.37 -0.24
C ALA A 70 -13.62 -18.28 -0.36
N ARG A 71 -13.62 -17.29 0.55
CA ARG A 71 -12.61 -16.22 0.57
C ARG A 71 -11.20 -16.73 0.79
N ARG A 72 -11.04 -17.73 1.64
CA ARG A 72 -9.75 -18.41 1.84
C ARG A 72 -9.21 -18.99 0.52
N ARG A 73 -10.06 -19.70 -0.24
CA ARG A 73 -9.67 -20.28 -1.54
C ARG A 73 -9.30 -19.21 -2.56
N ASP A 74 -10.07 -18.12 -2.63
CA ASP A 74 -9.80 -16.99 -3.53
C ASP A 74 -8.39 -16.41 -3.26
N VAL A 75 -8.04 -16.21 -1.98
CA VAL A 75 -6.73 -15.69 -1.57
C VAL A 75 -5.61 -16.70 -1.85
N GLU A 76 -5.80 -17.98 -1.52
CA GLU A 76 -4.80 -19.03 -1.81
C GLU A 76 -4.50 -19.15 -3.32
N GLN A 77 -5.52 -19.00 -4.18
CA GLN A 77 -5.32 -19.02 -5.62
C GLN A 77 -4.48 -17.82 -6.10
N ALA A 78 -4.78 -16.62 -5.60
CA ALA A 78 -4.00 -15.42 -5.93
C ALA A 78 -2.57 -15.51 -5.36
N GLU A 79 -2.40 -16.05 -4.16
CA GLU A 79 -1.08 -16.26 -3.55
C GLU A 79 -0.20 -17.20 -4.39
N ARG A 80 -0.77 -18.31 -4.89
CA ARG A 80 -0.05 -19.22 -5.79
C ARG A 80 0.38 -18.56 -7.10
N ALA A 81 -0.35 -17.55 -7.59
CA ALA A 81 0.04 -16.81 -8.78
C ALA A 81 1.27 -15.93 -8.52
N VAL A 82 1.28 -15.21 -7.40
CA VAL A 82 2.45 -14.44 -6.94
C VAL A 82 3.64 -15.36 -6.69
N GLN A 83 3.47 -16.48 -5.98
CA GLN A 83 4.55 -17.43 -5.70
C GLN A 83 5.19 -18.00 -6.97
N ARG A 84 4.41 -18.26 -8.02
CA ARG A 84 4.93 -18.73 -9.31
C ARG A 84 5.86 -17.71 -9.97
N LEU A 85 5.51 -16.42 -9.91
CA LEU A 85 6.37 -15.35 -10.43
C LEU A 85 7.61 -15.14 -9.56
N LEU A 86 7.46 -15.18 -8.24
CA LEU A 86 8.59 -15.06 -7.32
C LEU A 86 9.59 -16.21 -7.47
N ALA A 87 9.13 -17.43 -7.76
CA ALA A 87 10.00 -18.58 -8.02
C ALA A 87 10.82 -18.45 -9.31
N GLN A 88 10.40 -17.57 -10.23
CA GLN A 88 11.12 -17.27 -11.47
C GLN A 88 12.08 -16.07 -11.31
N LEU A 89 12.04 -15.37 -10.16
CA LEU A 89 13.00 -14.31 -9.85
C LEU A 89 14.34 -14.91 -9.45
N ASP A 90 15.20 -15.13 -10.46
CA ASP A 90 16.58 -15.54 -10.22
C ASP A 90 17.40 -14.40 -9.60
N ALA A 91 18.01 -14.69 -8.44
CA ALA A 91 18.91 -13.77 -7.73
C ALA A 91 20.14 -13.35 -8.55
N THR A 92 20.44 -14.07 -9.63
CA THR A 92 21.56 -13.85 -10.56
C THR A 92 21.23 -12.89 -11.70
N THR A 93 19.97 -12.48 -11.87
CA THR A 93 19.52 -11.76 -13.08
C THR A 93 19.15 -10.28 -12.82
N ALA A 94 18.98 -9.86 -11.56
CA ALA A 94 18.62 -8.48 -11.22
C ALA A 94 19.86 -7.58 -11.03
N PRO A 95 19.86 -6.31 -11.46
CA PRO A 95 20.91 -5.35 -11.14
C PRO A 95 21.09 -5.23 -9.62
N LEU A 96 22.29 -5.54 -9.14
CA LEU A 96 22.67 -5.80 -7.74
C LEU A 96 22.25 -4.74 -6.70
N ALA A 97 22.02 -3.48 -7.11
CA ALA A 97 21.71 -2.38 -6.18
C ALA A 97 20.24 -2.31 -5.72
N VAL A 98 19.30 -2.74 -6.56
CA VAL A 98 17.85 -2.71 -6.27
C VAL A 98 17.37 -4.04 -5.66
N ALA A 99 18.09 -5.13 -5.97
CA ALA A 99 17.78 -6.49 -5.53
C ALA A 99 17.67 -6.61 -4.00
N GLY A 100 18.59 -6.02 -3.23
CA GLY A 100 18.63 -6.19 -1.77
C GLY A 100 17.38 -5.68 -1.04
N ARG A 101 16.89 -4.48 -1.40
CA ARG A 101 15.66 -3.91 -0.81
C ARG A 101 14.43 -4.70 -1.23
N LEU A 102 14.32 -4.99 -2.53
CA LEU A 102 13.22 -5.77 -3.08
C LEU A 102 13.10 -7.15 -2.41
N PHE A 103 14.18 -7.92 -2.33
CA PHE A 103 14.17 -9.24 -1.68
C PHE A 103 13.87 -9.14 -0.18
N GLY A 104 14.34 -8.10 0.51
CA GLY A 104 13.96 -7.84 1.90
C GLY A 104 12.45 -7.59 2.07
N ARG A 105 11.85 -6.79 1.19
CA ARG A 105 10.39 -6.54 1.17
C ARG A 105 9.62 -7.81 0.84
N ILE A 106 10.07 -8.60 -0.14
CA ILE A 106 9.47 -9.89 -0.51
C ILE A 106 9.49 -10.83 0.70
N GLY A 107 10.63 -10.96 1.38
CA GLY A 107 10.77 -11.77 2.58
C GLY A 107 9.80 -11.36 3.68
N GLY A 108 9.66 -10.05 3.94
CA GLY A 108 8.70 -9.51 4.89
C GLY A 108 7.24 -9.85 4.52
N ALA A 109 6.86 -9.65 3.25
CA ALA A 109 5.51 -9.99 2.78
C ALA A 109 5.21 -11.49 2.89
N LEU A 110 6.15 -12.36 2.52
CA LEU A 110 6.01 -13.82 2.65
C LEU A 110 5.92 -14.28 4.11
N GLN A 111 6.66 -13.63 5.02
CA GLN A 111 6.56 -13.92 6.45
C GLN A 111 5.15 -13.59 6.98
N HIS A 112 4.56 -12.48 6.55
CA HIS A 112 3.19 -12.10 6.88
C HIS A 112 2.17 -13.10 6.32
N LEU A 113 2.32 -13.52 5.07
CA LEU A 113 1.44 -14.52 4.43
C LEU A 113 1.52 -15.89 5.11
N THR A 114 2.70 -16.34 5.55
CA THR A 114 2.87 -17.60 6.29
C THR A 114 2.06 -17.63 7.61
N ARG A 115 1.78 -16.47 8.20
CA ARG A 115 0.98 -16.36 9.45
C ARG A 115 -0.53 -16.30 9.21
N LEU A 116 -0.97 -16.15 7.97
CA LEU A 116 -2.38 -15.98 7.60
C LEU A 116 -3.27 -17.19 7.99
N PRO A 117 -2.84 -18.46 7.89
CA PRO A 117 -3.63 -19.59 8.37
C PRO A 117 -3.96 -19.52 9.87
N THR A 118 -2.98 -19.14 10.69
CA THR A 118 -3.18 -18.96 12.14
C THR A 118 -4.15 -17.82 12.43
N LEU A 119 -4.01 -16.69 11.73
CA LEU A 119 -4.94 -15.57 11.84
C LEU A 119 -6.38 -16.00 11.52
N ARG A 120 -6.59 -16.76 10.44
CA ARG A 120 -7.89 -17.30 10.05
C ARG A 120 -8.49 -18.21 11.12
N GLN A 121 -7.69 -19.12 11.67
CA GLN A 121 -8.14 -20.01 12.75
C GLN A 121 -8.56 -19.23 13.99
N GLN A 122 -7.78 -18.22 14.39
CA GLN A 122 -8.10 -17.37 15.54
C GLN A 122 -9.37 -16.53 15.29
N ALA A 123 -9.56 -15.99 14.08
CA ALA A 123 -10.76 -15.25 13.72
C ALA A 123 -12.01 -16.14 13.66
N GLU A 124 -11.93 -17.34 13.07
CA GLU A 124 -13.03 -18.31 13.00
C GLU A 124 -13.47 -18.77 14.40
N ALA A 125 -12.48 -19.03 15.28
CA ALA A 125 -12.70 -19.36 16.69
C ALA A 125 -13.09 -18.13 17.54
N ARG A 126 -13.20 -16.94 16.94
CA ARG A 126 -13.54 -15.65 17.59
C ARG A 126 -12.65 -15.33 18.79
N ARG A 127 -11.36 -15.70 18.70
CA ARG A 127 -10.33 -15.39 19.71
C ARG A 127 -9.68 -14.02 19.52
N LEU A 128 -10.02 -13.32 18.44
CA LEU A 128 -9.57 -11.98 18.12
C LEU A 128 -10.75 -11.03 18.16
N THR A 129 -10.50 -9.82 18.64
CA THR A 129 -11.42 -8.70 18.45
C THR A 129 -11.45 -8.29 16.97
N PRO A 130 -12.54 -7.64 16.49
CA PRO A 130 -12.58 -7.07 15.15
C PRO A 130 -11.38 -6.14 14.88
N GLU A 131 -11.01 -5.30 15.86
CA GLU A 131 -9.90 -4.35 15.73
C GLU A 131 -8.55 -5.07 15.50
N GLU A 132 -8.22 -6.08 16.32
CA GLU A 132 -6.98 -6.86 16.18
C GLU A 132 -6.92 -7.59 14.83
N ALA A 133 -8.02 -8.22 14.41
CA ALA A 133 -8.09 -8.87 13.11
C ALA A 133 -7.85 -7.87 11.98
N MET A 134 -8.46 -6.68 12.03
CA MET A 134 -8.25 -5.64 11.03
C MET A 134 -6.81 -5.15 11.00
N GLN A 135 -6.17 -4.98 12.16
CA GLN A 135 -4.75 -4.59 12.23
C GLN A 135 -3.84 -5.61 11.54
N HIS A 136 -4.07 -6.90 11.75
CA HIS A 136 -3.31 -7.96 11.09
C HIS A 136 -3.50 -7.95 9.56
N PHE A 137 -4.75 -7.92 9.07
CA PHE A 137 -5.00 -7.84 7.63
C PHE A 137 -4.41 -6.58 7.00
N ASN A 138 -4.51 -5.43 7.67
CA ASN A 138 -3.94 -4.17 7.19
C ASN A 138 -2.41 -4.25 7.08
N ALA A 139 -1.73 -4.90 8.04
CA ALA A 139 -0.29 -5.09 7.99
C ALA A 139 0.14 -5.97 6.81
N ILE A 140 -0.60 -7.05 6.53
CA ILE A 140 -0.35 -7.91 5.37
C ILE A 140 -0.50 -7.09 4.07
N VAL A 141 -1.62 -6.38 3.90
CA VAL A 141 -1.85 -5.57 2.70
C VAL A 141 -0.80 -4.46 2.55
N HIS A 142 -0.40 -3.80 3.63
CA HIS A 142 0.65 -2.78 3.59
C HIS A 142 2.00 -3.35 3.14
N SER A 143 2.37 -4.54 3.63
CA SER A 143 3.61 -5.21 3.21
C SER A 143 3.63 -5.54 1.70
N LEU A 144 2.46 -5.87 1.14
CA LEU A 144 2.30 -6.13 -0.30
C LEU A 144 2.30 -4.84 -1.11
N LEU A 145 1.66 -3.76 -0.64
CA LEU A 145 1.71 -2.44 -1.29
C LEU A 145 3.15 -1.89 -1.35
N ALA A 146 3.97 -2.16 -0.33
CA ALA A 146 5.38 -1.77 -0.32
C ALA A 146 6.19 -2.44 -1.45
N LEU A 147 5.78 -3.60 -1.96
CA LEU A 147 6.41 -4.24 -3.13
C LEU A 147 6.15 -3.44 -4.41
N VAL A 148 4.92 -2.94 -4.58
CA VAL A 148 4.53 -2.11 -5.72
C VAL A 148 5.29 -0.79 -5.72
N TYR A 149 5.50 -0.22 -4.53
CA TYR A 149 6.33 0.98 -4.37
C TYR A 149 7.78 0.75 -4.79
N GLU A 150 8.41 -0.35 -4.37
CA GLU A 150 9.80 -0.63 -4.73
C GLU A 150 9.98 -0.77 -6.26
N ALA A 151 8.99 -1.33 -6.96
CA ALA A 151 8.97 -1.37 -8.42
C ALA A 151 8.97 0.03 -9.06
N THR A 152 8.38 1.02 -8.40
CA THR A 152 8.35 2.42 -8.86
C THR A 152 9.74 3.06 -8.76
N ASP A 153 10.48 2.82 -7.67
CA ASP A 153 11.82 3.39 -7.48
C ASP A 153 12.85 2.79 -8.45
N ALA A 154 12.68 1.50 -8.78
CA ALA A 154 13.49 0.77 -9.73
C ALA A 154 13.33 1.24 -11.19
N CYS A 155 12.25 1.98 -11.50
CA CYS A 155 11.92 2.36 -12.85
C CYS A 155 12.65 3.64 -13.28
N LEU A 156 13.43 3.55 -14.37
CA LEU A 156 14.20 4.67 -14.92
C LEU A 156 13.46 5.40 -16.06
N GLU A 157 12.43 4.79 -16.65
CA GLU A 157 11.66 5.35 -17.77
C GLU A 157 10.53 6.27 -17.23
N PRO A 158 10.53 7.58 -17.54
CA PRO A 158 9.58 8.52 -16.94
C PRO A 158 8.11 8.18 -17.21
N ALA A 159 7.79 7.73 -18.43
CA ALA A 159 6.43 7.36 -18.80
C ALA A 159 5.92 6.14 -18.02
N MET A 160 6.82 5.24 -17.64
CA MET A 160 6.52 4.03 -16.87
C MET A 160 6.38 4.36 -15.39
N ALA A 161 7.32 5.14 -14.85
CA ALA A 161 7.25 5.64 -13.48
C ALA A 161 5.93 6.39 -13.23
N ARG A 162 5.50 7.24 -14.18
CA ARG A 162 4.19 7.91 -14.12
C ARG A 162 3.03 6.92 -13.94
N ARG A 163 2.98 5.85 -14.73
CA ARG A 163 1.93 4.83 -14.66
C ARG A 163 1.97 4.08 -13.33
N LEU A 164 3.16 3.75 -12.85
CA LEU A 164 3.35 3.08 -11.56
C LEU A 164 2.88 3.95 -10.38
N ILE A 165 3.15 5.26 -10.40
CA ILE A 165 2.66 6.18 -9.38
C ILE A 165 1.14 6.26 -9.40
N ALA A 166 0.54 6.42 -10.58
CA ALA A 166 -0.91 6.45 -10.71
C ALA A 166 -1.54 5.17 -10.15
N MET A 167 -0.98 4.01 -10.51
CA MET A 167 -1.42 2.71 -10.00
C MET A 167 -1.23 2.59 -8.48
N PHE A 168 -0.04 2.89 -7.96
CA PHE A 168 0.26 2.82 -6.52
C PHE A 168 -0.64 3.74 -5.70
N SER A 169 -0.75 5.02 -6.09
CA SER A 169 -1.61 5.99 -5.42
C SER A 169 -3.06 5.55 -5.43
N PHE A 170 -3.55 5.02 -6.55
CA PHE A 170 -4.91 4.50 -6.63
C PHE A 170 -5.13 3.27 -5.72
N MET A 171 -4.19 2.31 -5.73
CA MET A 171 -4.23 1.13 -4.86
C MET A 171 -4.21 1.50 -3.37
N GLN A 172 -3.40 2.50 -3.00
CA GLN A 172 -3.32 3.02 -1.63
C GLN A 172 -4.63 3.70 -1.22
N GLY A 173 -5.24 4.50 -2.09
CA GLY A 173 -6.56 5.10 -1.88
C GLY A 173 -7.64 4.03 -1.69
N LYS A 174 -7.67 3.00 -2.55
CA LYS A 174 -8.57 1.84 -2.42
C LYS A 174 -8.38 1.10 -1.09
N GLU A 175 -7.14 0.93 -0.64
CA GLU A 175 -6.85 0.30 0.65
C GLU A 175 -7.39 1.13 1.82
N LEU A 176 -7.21 2.45 1.79
CA LEU A 176 -7.77 3.34 2.80
C LEU A 176 -9.31 3.33 2.79
N ALA A 177 -9.95 3.27 1.62
CA ALA A 177 -11.39 3.07 1.49
C ALA A 177 -11.84 1.72 2.08
N GLY A 178 -11.04 0.67 1.92
CA GLY A 178 -11.27 -0.62 2.55
C GLY A 178 -11.15 -0.62 4.08
N GLN A 179 -10.24 0.19 4.63
CA GLN A 179 -10.14 0.43 6.08
C GLN A 179 -11.31 1.27 6.60
N GLU A 180 -11.74 2.27 5.83
CA GLU A 180 -12.94 3.07 6.13
C GLU A 180 -14.18 2.17 6.20
N ARG A 181 -14.35 1.26 5.23
CA ARG A 181 -15.41 0.26 5.25
C ARG A 181 -15.39 -0.55 6.54
N ALA A 182 -14.24 -1.09 6.93
CA ALA A 182 -14.12 -1.94 8.10
C ALA A 182 -14.47 -1.19 9.40
N LEU A 183 -13.94 0.02 9.57
CA LEU A 183 -14.20 0.88 10.72
C LEU A 183 -15.68 1.30 10.78
N GLY A 184 -16.25 1.70 9.64
CA GLY A 184 -17.66 2.06 9.52
C GLY A 184 -18.58 0.89 9.86
N ALA A 185 -18.31 -0.30 9.31
CA ALA A 185 -19.12 -1.49 9.59
C ALA A 185 -19.09 -1.87 11.08
N ALA A 186 -17.93 -1.76 11.73
CA ALA A 186 -17.81 -2.00 13.16
C ALA A 186 -18.59 -0.96 14.00
N GLY A 187 -18.47 0.33 13.68
CA GLY A 187 -19.19 1.39 14.38
C GLY A 187 -20.71 1.31 14.21
N PHE A 188 -21.19 1.02 12.99
CA PHE A 188 -22.62 0.80 12.76
C PHE A 188 -23.15 -0.46 13.43
N ALA A 189 -22.37 -1.56 13.47
CA ALA A 189 -22.77 -2.78 14.17
C ALA A 189 -22.83 -2.58 15.69
N ALA A 190 -21.93 -1.76 16.24
CA ALA A 190 -21.94 -1.40 17.66
C ALA A 190 -23.01 -0.36 18.03
N GLY A 191 -23.67 0.26 17.04
CA GLY A 191 -24.61 1.37 17.26
C GLY A 191 -23.95 2.67 17.74
N GLN A 192 -22.62 2.73 17.78
CA GLN A 192 -21.86 3.90 18.20
C GLN A 192 -20.43 3.86 17.63
N PHE A 193 -19.86 5.05 17.45
CA PHE A 193 -18.46 5.24 17.08
C PHE A 193 -17.69 5.72 18.31
N ASP A 194 -16.70 4.95 18.77
CA ASP A 194 -15.84 5.34 19.88
C ASP A 194 -14.92 6.52 19.49
N ASP A 195 -14.27 7.14 20.48
CA ASP A 195 -13.43 8.32 20.21
C ASP A 195 -12.26 8.02 19.26
N ALA A 196 -11.71 6.80 19.29
CA ALA A 196 -10.66 6.43 18.35
C ALA A 196 -11.18 6.27 16.93
N ALA A 197 -12.37 5.66 16.73
CA ALA A 197 -13.01 5.61 15.42
C ALA A 197 -13.34 7.00 14.90
N GLN A 198 -13.82 7.90 15.75
CA GLN A 198 -14.13 9.30 15.39
C GLN A 198 -12.90 10.08 14.96
N GLN A 199 -11.73 9.82 15.56
CA GLN A 199 -10.46 10.43 15.14
C GLN A 199 -9.91 9.76 13.87
N ARG A 200 -10.06 8.44 13.74
CA ARG A 200 -9.45 7.67 12.66
C ARG A 200 -10.21 7.83 11.35
N LEU A 201 -11.53 7.92 11.38
CA LEU A 201 -12.35 7.97 10.17
C LEU A 201 -12.00 9.20 9.29
N PRO A 202 -11.94 10.44 9.80
CA PRO A 202 -11.48 11.59 9.01
C PRO A 202 -10.09 11.40 8.40
N GLN A 203 -9.13 10.85 9.16
CA GLN A 203 -7.77 10.59 8.65
C GLN A 203 -7.77 9.62 7.44
N LEU A 204 -8.65 8.61 7.46
CA LEU A 204 -8.80 7.68 6.34
C LEU A 204 -9.46 8.35 5.13
N ILE A 205 -10.41 9.25 5.36
CA ILE A 205 -11.09 10.02 4.31
C ILE A 205 -10.10 10.99 3.65
N ASP A 206 -9.42 11.83 4.43
CA ASP A 206 -8.43 12.77 3.92
C ASP A 206 -7.27 12.05 3.22
N GLY A 207 -6.87 10.88 3.74
CA GLY A 207 -5.87 10.03 3.13
C GLY A 207 -6.27 9.52 1.75
N GLN A 208 -7.54 9.13 1.58
CA GLN A 208 -8.08 8.75 0.26
C GLN A 208 -8.03 9.93 -0.71
N GLU A 209 -8.46 11.12 -0.29
CA GLU A 209 -8.49 12.30 -1.16
C GLU A 209 -7.09 12.63 -1.68
N ARG A 210 -6.07 12.61 -0.81
CA ARG A 210 -4.67 12.82 -1.23
C ARG A 210 -4.21 11.75 -2.23
N CYS A 211 -4.51 10.49 -1.97
CA CYS A 211 -4.16 9.39 -2.86
C CYS A 211 -4.81 9.55 -4.25
N PHE A 212 -6.11 9.87 -4.28
CA PHE A 212 -6.84 10.04 -5.53
C PHE A 212 -6.46 11.33 -6.27
N HIS A 213 -6.07 12.40 -5.57
CA HIS A 213 -5.49 13.59 -6.18
C HIS A 213 -4.21 13.26 -6.97
N THR A 214 -3.26 12.58 -6.32
CA THR A 214 -2.03 12.13 -7.00
C THR A 214 -2.33 11.19 -8.16
N PHE A 215 -3.27 10.25 -8.00
CA PHE A 215 -3.73 9.43 -9.12
C PHE A 215 -4.22 10.28 -10.30
N VAL A 216 -5.05 11.31 -10.05
CA VAL A 216 -5.59 12.17 -11.11
C VAL A 216 -4.50 12.93 -11.87
N GLU A 217 -3.43 13.34 -11.18
CA GLU A 217 -2.29 14.04 -11.79
C GLU A 217 -1.49 13.17 -12.77
N PHE A 218 -1.42 11.85 -12.51
CA PHE A 218 -0.52 10.95 -13.25
C PHE A 218 -1.24 9.92 -14.14
N ALA A 219 -2.54 9.69 -13.95
CA ALA A 219 -3.30 8.67 -14.68
C ALA A 219 -3.45 8.98 -16.17
N ASP A 220 -3.61 7.91 -16.96
CA ASP A 220 -3.92 8.04 -18.38
C ASP A 220 -5.38 8.51 -18.60
N PRO A 221 -5.68 9.16 -19.75
CA PRO A 221 -7.01 9.72 -20.02
C PRO A 221 -8.16 8.73 -19.88
N ALA A 222 -7.90 7.46 -20.18
CA ALA A 222 -8.94 6.45 -20.24
C ALA A 222 -9.28 5.90 -18.85
N SER A 223 -8.27 5.74 -17.98
CA SER A 223 -8.48 5.50 -16.54
C SER A 223 -9.13 6.69 -15.84
N LEU A 224 -8.77 7.92 -16.20
CA LEU A 224 -9.43 9.15 -15.70
C LEU A 224 -10.91 9.22 -16.09
N ALA A 225 -11.26 8.81 -17.31
CA ALA A 225 -12.65 8.80 -17.75
C ALA A 225 -13.50 7.84 -16.92
N GLN A 226 -13.00 6.63 -16.63
CA GLN A 226 -13.69 5.68 -15.74
C GLN A 226 -13.80 6.20 -14.30
N TRP A 227 -12.74 6.84 -13.79
CA TRP A 227 -12.78 7.46 -12.46
C TRP A 227 -13.85 8.56 -12.37
N ARG A 228 -13.92 9.44 -13.38
CA ARG A 228 -14.95 10.49 -13.44
C ARG A 228 -16.36 9.90 -13.52
N GLN A 229 -16.54 8.83 -14.29
CA GLN A 229 -17.82 8.12 -14.37
C GLN A 229 -18.22 7.55 -13.00
N LEU A 230 -17.28 6.95 -12.27
CA LEU A 230 -17.52 6.45 -10.90
C LEU A 230 -17.90 7.60 -9.95
N GLN A 231 -17.21 8.74 -10.01
CA GLN A 231 -17.52 9.91 -9.18
C GLN A 231 -18.89 10.56 -9.48
N GLN A 232 -19.41 10.36 -10.70
CA GLN A 232 -20.72 10.87 -11.12
C GLN A 232 -21.87 9.94 -10.76
N GLN A 233 -21.60 8.72 -10.29
CA GLN A 233 -22.65 7.84 -9.77
C GLN A 233 -23.28 8.48 -8.52
N ASP A 234 -24.60 8.31 -8.35
CA ASP A 234 -25.33 8.92 -7.24
C ASP A 234 -24.96 8.25 -5.90
N ASP A 235 -23.94 8.80 -5.24
CA ASP A 235 -23.41 8.33 -3.96
C ASP A 235 -24.03 9.06 -2.75
N ARG A 236 -25.22 9.67 -2.90
CA ARG A 236 -25.91 10.39 -1.79
C ARG A 236 -26.05 9.55 -0.53
N GLU A 237 -26.35 8.26 -0.67
CA GLU A 237 -26.50 7.36 0.47
C GLU A 237 -25.15 7.08 1.14
N PHE A 238 -24.09 6.84 0.36
CA PHE A 238 -22.72 6.69 0.86
C PHE A 238 -22.30 7.92 1.68
N GLU A 239 -22.44 9.12 1.10
CA GLU A 239 -22.07 10.38 1.76
C GLU A 239 -22.93 10.66 3.00
N ARG A 240 -24.22 10.31 2.98
CA ARG A 240 -25.07 10.40 4.17
C ARG A 240 -24.56 9.51 5.31
N LEU A 241 -24.25 8.25 5.03
CA LEU A 241 -23.74 7.32 6.03
C LEU A 241 -22.35 7.73 6.52
N ARG A 242 -21.48 8.19 5.62
CA ARG A 242 -20.16 8.72 5.96
C ARG A 242 -20.24 9.91 6.91
N ARG A 243 -21.13 10.87 6.65
CA ARG A 243 -21.41 11.99 7.56
C ARG A 243 -21.95 11.51 8.90
N MET A 244 -22.87 10.55 8.90
CA MET A 244 -23.39 9.97 10.14
C MET A 244 -22.26 9.37 10.98
N ALA A 245 -21.35 8.61 10.38
CA ALA A 245 -20.21 7.99 11.06
C ALA A 245 -19.20 9.01 11.62
N CYS A 246 -19.03 10.16 10.96
CA CYS A 246 -18.20 11.26 11.45
C CYS A 246 -18.87 12.10 12.55
N THR A 247 -20.20 12.13 12.60
CA THR A 247 -20.96 12.89 13.61
C THR A 247 -21.28 12.01 14.81
N ARG A 248 -21.21 12.54 16.05
CA ARG A 248 -21.53 11.80 17.31
C ARG A 248 -23.01 11.40 17.45
N ARG A 249 -23.75 11.27 16.36
CA ARG A 249 -25.16 10.92 16.35
C ARG A 249 -25.27 9.41 16.42
N GLN A 250 -26.12 8.90 17.31
CA GLN A 250 -26.38 7.46 17.35
C GLN A 250 -27.03 7.02 16.03
N PRO A 251 -26.41 6.11 15.27
CA PRO A 251 -27.05 5.51 14.11
C PRO A 251 -28.28 4.71 14.56
N GLY A 252 -29.45 5.05 14.02
CA GLY A 252 -30.66 4.27 14.22
C GLY A 252 -30.71 3.07 13.27
N GLY A 253 -31.02 1.89 13.79
CA GLY A 253 -31.16 0.64 13.03
C GLY A 253 -29.84 -0.05 12.67
N ASP A 254 -29.94 -1.28 12.13
CA ASP A 254 -28.77 -2.02 11.63
C ASP A 254 -28.35 -1.48 10.25
N LEU A 255 -27.51 -0.45 10.26
CA LEU A 255 -26.93 0.15 9.06
C LEU A 255 -25.61 -0.52 8.66
N SER A 256 -25.11 -1.50 9.42
CA SER A 256 -23.78 -2.09 9.21
C SER A 256 -23.71 -2.82 7.87
N LEU A 257 -24.70 -3.66 7.59
CA LEU A 257 -24.80 -4.38 6.32
C LEU A 257 -24.99 -3.43 5.13
N ARG A 258 -25.86 -2.42 5.28
CA ARG A 258 -26.09 -1.44 4.22
C ARG A 258 -24.83 -0.65 3.87
N TRP A 259 -24.09 -0.20 4.89
CA TRP A 259 -22.79 0.44 4.74
C TRP A 259 -21.79 -0.50 4.06
N PHE A 260 -21.72 -1.76 4.51
CA PHE A 260 -20.83 -2.76 3.95
C PHE A 260 -21.10 -3.01 2.46
N ASP A 261 -22.37 -3.11 2.06
CA ASP A 261 -22.76 -3.37 0.66
C ASP A 261 -22.38 -2.20 -0.25
N ILE A 262 -22.74 -0.97 0.14
CA ILE A 262 -22.44 0.26 -0.64
C ILE A 262 -20.93 0.43 -0.81
N THR A 263 -20.17 0.32 0.30
CA THR A 263 -18.72 0.48 0.25
C THR A 263 -18.03 -0.69 -0.46
N SER A 264 -18.57 -1.91 -0.41
CA SER A 264 -18.04 -3.03 -1.18
C SER A 264 -18.26 -2.84 -2.68
N ALA A 265 -19.45 -2.39 -3.10
CA ALA A 265 -19.71 -2.06 -4.50
C ALA A 265 -18.77 -0.96 -5.02
N ARG A 266 -18.53 0.09 -4.21
CA ARG A 266 -17.55 1.14 -4.51
C ARG A 266 -16.13 0.60 -4.67
N ILE A 267 -15.68 -0.28 -3.77
CA ILE A 267 -14.34 -0.91 -3.86
C ILE A 267 -14.23 -1.84 -5.08
N ASP A 268 -15.28 -2.58 -5.42
CA ASP A 268 -15.30 -3.44 -6.59
C ASP A 268 -15.27 -2.60 -7.89
N ALA A 269 -15.93 -1.43 -7.93
CA ALA A 269 -15.81 -0.48 -9.03
C ALA A 269 -14.39 0.12 -9.11
N MET A 270 -13.77 0.45 -7.97
CA MET A 270 -12.36 0.87 -7.93
C MET A 270 -11.43 -0.21 -8.48
N LYS A 271 -11.69 -1.50 -8.18
CA LYS A 271 -10.88 -2.61 -8.71
C LYS A 271 -10.86 -2.64 -10.24
N GLN A 272 -11.97 -2.31 -10.90
CA GLN A 272 -11.99 -2.26 -12.38
C GLN A 272 -11.03 -1.19 -12.94
N ILE A 273 -10.92 -0.05 -12.25
CA ILE A 273 -9.98 1.02 -12.62
C ILE A 273 -8.54 0.57 -12.37
N GLU A 274 -8.28 -0.11 -11.25
CA GLU A 274 -6.97 -0.69 -10.94
C GLU A 274 -6.55 -1.75 -11.97
N ASP A 275 -7.47 -2.61 -12.42
CA ASP A 275 -7.22 -3.59 -13.49
C ASP A 275 -6.84 -2.91 -14.80
N ARG A 276 -7.49 -1.79 -15.12
CA ARG A 276 -7.13 -0.97 -16.28
C ARG A 276 -5.75 -0.34 -16.14
N LEU A 277 -5.41 0.19 -14.97
CA LEU A 277 -4.09 0.74 -14.70
C LEU A 277 -2.99 -0.32 -14.85
N ALA A 278 -3.24 -1.53 -14.35
CA ALA A 278 -2.34 -2.67 -14.53
C ALA A 278 -2.19 -3.07 -16.01
N ALA A 279 -3.28 -3.10 -16.77
CA ALA A 279 -3.25 -3.36 -18.20
C ALA A 279 -2.47 -2.29 -18.97
N ALA A 280 -2.72 -1.01 -18.69
CA ALA A 280 -2.03 0.12 -19.32
C ALA A 280 -0.53 0.17 -19.00
N LEU A 281 -0.15 -0.23 -17.78
CA LEU A 281 1.25 -0.42 -17.38
C LEU A 281 1.90 -1.50 -18.27
N MET A 282 1.27 -2.67 -18.36
CA MET A 282 1.79 -3.80 -19.13
C MET A 282 1.86 -3.53 -20.64
N ASP A 283 0.86 -2.84 -21.20
CA ASP A 283 0.89 -2.39 -22.59
C ASP A 283 2.01 -1.39 -22.85
N GLY A 284 2.24 -0.47 -21.91
CA GLY A 284 3.40 0.43 -21.93
C GLY A 284 4.72 -0.34 -21.97
N CYS A 285 4.89 -1.33 -21.08
CA CYS A 285 6.13 -2.13 -21.01
C CYS A 285 6.37 -2.87 -22.34
N ARG A 286 5.31 -3.48 -22.89
CA ARG A 286 5.38 -4.19 -24.18
C ARG A 286 5.70 -3.26 -25.33
N ALA A 287 5.10 -2.07 -25.37
CA ALA A 287 5.35 -1.09 -26.42
C ALA A 287 6.79 -0.56 -26.38
N SER A 288 7.31 -0.21 -25.19
CA SER A 288 8.70 0.23 -25.02
C SER A 288 9.69 -0.87 -25.40
N LEU A 289 9.43 -2.12 -24.99
CA LEU A 289 10.25 -3.28 -25.38
C LEU A 289 10.24 -3.51 -26.91
N ALA A 290 9.08 -3.48 -27.55
CA ALA A 290 8.96 -3.65 -28.99
C ALA A 290 9.66 -2.51 -29.78
N ALA A 291 9.59 -1.28 -29.27
CA ALA A 291 10.31 -0.15 -29.86
C ALA A 291 11.83 -0.33 -29.77
N ALA A 292 12.35 -0.71 -28.60
CA ALA A 292 13.77 -0.99 -28.40
C ALA A 292 14.27 -2.15 -29.28
N GLN A 293 13.48 -3.21 -29.42
CA GLN A 293 13.80 -4.34 -30.30
C GLN A 293 13.83 -3.94 -31.78
N ARG A 294 12.85 -3.14 -32.25
CA ARG A 294 12.84 -2.62 -33.62
C ARG A 294 14.07 -1.76 -33.92
N ALA A 295 14.48 -0.92 -32.98
CA ALA A 295 15.68 -0.09 -33.11
C ALA A 295 16.96 -0.93 -33.25
N LEU A 296 17.02 -2.11 -32.63
CA LEU A 296 18.16 -3.03 -32.74
C LEU A 296 18.29 -3.67 -34.13
N THR A 297 17.16 -3.88 -34.82
CA THR A 297 17.10 -4.50 -36.16
C THR A 297 17.30 -3.51 -37.31
N GLN A 298 17.40 -2.20 -37.05
CA GLN A 298 17.63 -1.22 -38.11
C GLN A 298 19.09 -1.30 -38.63
N PRO A 299 19.32 -1.23 -39.96
CA PRO A 299 20.63 -1.50 -40.56
C PRO A 299 21.70 -0.45 -40.27
N GLU A 300 21.29 0.78 -39.94
CA GLU A 300 22.21 1.86 -39.60
C GLU A 300 22.07 2.17 -38.10
N PRO A 301 23.17 2.18 -37.32
CA PRO A 301 23.15 2.80 -36.01
C PRO A 301 22.54 4.20 -36.16
N THR A 302 21.63 4.63 -35.31
CA THR A 302 21.31 6.07 -35.22
C THR A 302 22.24 6.61 -34.15
N TRP A 303 23.26 7.36 -34.55
CA TRP A 303 24.13 8.04 -33.61
C TRP A 303 23.25 9.03 -32.84
N PRO A 304 23.12 8.92 -31.51
CA PRO A 304 22.45 9.96 -30.77
C PRO A 304 23.19 11.26 -31.08
N ALA A 305 22.46 12.29 -31.50
CA ALA A 305 23.04 13.62 -31.61
C ALA A 305 23.71 13.92 -30.27
N LEU A 306 25.02 14.21 -30.30
CA LEU A 306 25.74 14.74 -29.16
C LEU A 306 25.22 16.16 -28.95
N GLU A 307 24.01 16.27 -28.40
CA GLU A 307 23.58 17.48 -27.72
C GLU A 307 24.66 17.77 -26.66
N PRO A 308 25.21 19.00 -26.59
CA PRO A 308 26.25 19.34 -25.63
C PRO A 308 25.68 19.26 -24.21
N GLY A 309 25.71 18.05 -23.65
CA GLY A 309 25.23 17.74 -22.31
C GLY A 309 26.23 18.21 -21.29
N TYR A 310 26.08 19.45 -20.84
CA TYR A 310 26.74 19.93 -19.62
C TYR A 310 26.43 18.97 -18.47
N THR A 311 27.48 18.40 -17.86
CA THR A 311 27.43 17.79 -16.54
C THR A 311 27.11 18.88 -15.52
N VAL A 312 25.85 18.99 -15.12
CA VAL A 312 25.45 19.88 -14.02
C VAL A 312 25.74 19.17 -12.70
N PHE A 313 26.80 19.64 -12.02
CA PHE A 313 26.92 19.54 -10.56
C PHE A 313 25.70 20.25 -9.95
N VAL A 314 24.98 19.56 -9.06
CA VAL A 314 23.82 20.12 -8.37
C VAL A 314 24.26 21.30 -7.50
N SER A 315 23.88 22.51 -7.90
CA SER A 315 23.73 23.66 -7.01
C SER A 315 22.27 24.09 -7.03
N ALA A 316 21.77 24.51 -5.88
CA ALA A 316 20.37 24.78 -5.55
C ALA A 316 19.75 25.96 -6.36
N PRO A 317 18.43 26.23 -6.22
CA PRO A 317 17.56 26.69 -7.31
C PRO A 317 17.55 28.22 -7.48
N THR A 318 17.27 28.67 -8.70
CA THR A 318 16.64 29.98 -8.94
C THR A 318 15.47 29.83 -9.90
N ALA A 319 14.41 30.52 -9.54
CA ALA A 319 13.14 30.61 -10.24
C ALA A 319 13.28 31.22 -11.64
N ASP A 320 12.49 30.71 -12.58
CA ASP A 320 11.56 31.45 -13.45
C ASP A 320 11.22 30.57 -14.66
N GLY A 321 9.93 30.50 -14.99
CA GLY A 321 9.41 29.60 -16.01
C GLY A 321 9.45 30.17 -17.42
N GLU A 322 9.38 29.28 -18.41
CA GLU A 322 8.56 29.45 -19.61
C GLU A 322 8.44 28.13 -20.39
N ALA A 323 7.29 27.95 -21.03
CA ALA A 323 6.82 26.73 -21.66
C ALA A 323 7.50 26.46 -23.01
N LEU A 324 7.83 25.19 -23.29
CA LEU A 324 8.02 24.67 -24.64
C LEU A 324 7.38 23.28 -24.74
N LEU A 325 6.21 23.23 -25.38
CA LEU A 325 5.62 22.06 -25.99
C LEU A 325 6.14 21.98 -27.43
N ASP A 326 7.10 21.11 -27.71
CA ASP A 326 7.21 20.38 -28.98
C ASP A 326 8.19 19.20 -28.80
N ASP A 327 8.03 18.18 -29.62
CA ASP A 327 8.64 16.84 -29.60
C ASP A 327 10.01 16.69 -28.90
N GLY A 328 10.04 15.85 -27.86
CA GLY A 328 11.27 15.39 -27.19
C GLY A 328 11.33 15.80 -25.72
N VAL A 329 10.96 14.89 -24.81
CA VAL A 329 11.06 15.12 -23.35
C VAL A 329 12.53 15.35 -22.99
N ASN A 330 12.89 16.61 -22.73
CA ASN A 330 14.20 17.01 -22.24
C ASN A 330 14.53 16.17 -20.96
N PRO A 331 15.65 15.42 -20.93
CA PRO A 331 16.01 14.57 -19.80
C PRO A 331 16.19 15.33 -18.47
N GLN A 332 16.34 16.66 -18.51
CA GLN A 332 16.33 17.52 -17.32
C GLN A 332 14.93 17.63 -16.68
N LEU A 333 13.88 17.78 -17.51
CA LEU A 333 12.49 17.76 -17.04
C LEU A 333 12.13 16.36 -16.54
N GLY A 334 12.58 15.31 -17.23
CA GLY A 334 12.41 13.93 -16.78
C GLY A 334 13.02 13.66 -15.41
N ARG A 335 14.26 14.13 -15.15
CA ARG A 335 14.92 13.96 -13.84
C ARG A 335 14.32 14.85 -12.74
N SER A 336 13.94 16.08 -13.05
CA SER A 336 13.28 17.00 -12.10
C SER A 336 11.87 16.51 -11.75
N LEU A 337 11.08 16.08 -12.75
CA LEU A 337 9.80 15.40 -12.53
C LEU A 337 10.00 14.12 -11.75
N MET A 338 10.99 13.28 -12.07
CA MET A 338 11.28 12.05 -11.32
C MET A 338 11.71 12.32 -9.87
N ALA A 339 12.46 13.39 -9.62
CA ALA A 339 12.83 13.81 -8.27
C ALA A 339 11.59 14.29 -7.49
N MET A 340 10.73 15.10 -8.11
CA MET A 340 9.47 15.55 -7.53
C MET A 340 8.50 14.38 -7.29
N ILE A 341 8.40 13.47 -8.25
CA ILE A 341 7.64 12.21 -8.19
C ILE A 341 8.13 11.35 -7.03
N ARG A 342 9.45 11.16 -6.90
CA ARG A 342 10.05 10.39 -5.80
C ARG A 342 9.80 11.08 -4.47
N GLN A 343 9.91 12.39 -4.41
CA GLN A 343 9.62 13.18 -3.21
C GLN A 343 8.15 13.07 -2.79
N GLN A 344 7.20 13.15 -3.72
CA GLN A 344 5.77 12.97 -3.43
C GLN A 344 5.45 11.55 -2.98
N SER A 345 6.04 10.55 -3.64
CA SER A 345 5.88 9.13 -3.29
C SER A 345 6.45 8.82 -1.90
N GLN A 346 7.65 9.32 -1.60
CA GLN A 346 8.27 9.23 -0.27
C GLN A 346 7.43 9.93 0.80
N ARG A 347 6.81 11.07 0.48
CA ARG A 347 5.94 11.80 1.40
C ARG A 347 4.66 11.01 1.73
N LEU A 348 4.05 10.35 0.74
CA LEU A 348 2.90 9.46 0.96
C LEU A 348 3.28 8.27 1.86
N GLN A 349 4.45 7.67 1.63
CA GLN A 349 4.95 6.57 2.45
C GLN A 349 5.24 7.02 3.89
N ALA A 350 5.92 8.16 4.05
CA ALA A 350 6.21 8.75 5.36
C ALA A 350 4.93 9.04 6.15
N LEU A 351 3.89 9.58 5.49
CA LEU A 351 2.58 9.78 6.12
C LEU A 351 1.90 8.46 6.50
N SER A 352 2.04 7.41 5.69
CA SER A 352 1.54 6.08 6.04
C SER A 352 2.26 5.49 7.26
N GLU A 353 3.58 5.66 7.33
CA GLU A 353 4.42 5.24 8.45
C GLU A 353 4.11 6.06 9.71
N GLU A 354 3.89 7.36 9.58
CA GLU A 354 3.46 8.25 10.66
C GLU A 354 2.07 7.87 11.18
N LEU A 355 1.14 7.50 10.28
CA LEU A 355 -0.16 6.95 10.65
C LEU A 355 -0.04 5.59 11.37
N ALA A 356 0.96 4.78 11.04
CA ALA A 356 1.23 3.51 11.72
C ALA A 356 1.89 3.73 13.10
N ALA A 357 2.81 4.69 13.21
CA ALA A 357 3.49 5.04 14.46
C ALA A 357 2.53 5.73 15.45
N THR A 358 1.67 6.64 14.98
CA THR A 358 0.61 7.24 15.80
C THR A 358 -0.40 6.20 16.29
N ARG A 359 -0.74 5.21 15.46
CA ARG A 359 -1.54 4.05 15.89
C ARG A 359 -0.83 3.26 17.01
N ALA A 360 0.46 2.96 16.84
CA ALA A 360 1.23 2.23 17.85
C ALA A 360 1.26 2.98 19.19
N THR A 361 1.52 4.28 19.19
CA THR A 361 1.54 5.11 20.42
C THR A 361 0.15 5.25 21.08
N LEU A 362 -0.93 5.32 20.30
CA LEU A 362 -2.29 5.30 20.83
C LEU A 362 -2.65 3.95 21.46
N GLN A 363 -2.25 2.85 20.82
CA GLN A 363 -2.42 1.50 21.37
C GLN A 363 -1.67 1.35 22.70
N GLU A 364 -0.44 1.85 22.75
CA GLU A 364 0.37 1.83 23.97
C GLU A 364 -0.31 2.60 25.10
N ARG A 365 -0.81 3.81 24.84
CA ARG A 365 -1.55 4.59 25.83
C ARG A 365 -2.83 3.88 26.30
N ARG A 366 -3.60 3.28 25.39
CA ARG A 366 -4.82 2.53 25.73
C ARG A 366 -4.56 1.38 26.69
N GLU A 367 -3.50 0.62 26.48
CA GLU A 367 -3.13 -0.50 27.36
C GLU A 367 -2.66 -0.02 28.73
N ILE A 368 -1.94 1.10 28.79
CA ILE A 368 -1.55 1.74 30.06
C ILE A 368 -2.78 2.24 30.81
N GLU A 369 -3.72 2.90 30.13
CA GLU A 369 -4.99 3.36 30.73
C GLU A 369 -5.82 2.18 31.29
N ARG A 370 -5.96 1.08 30.54
CA ARG A 370 -6.64 -0.14 31.03
C ARG A 370 -5.98 -0.71 32.28
N ALA A 371 -4.65 -0.77 32.32
CA ALA A 371 -3.92 -1.22 33.51
C ALA A 371 -4.14 -0.28 34.72
N LYS A 372 -4.20 1.04 34.50
CA LYS A 372 -4.56 2.01 35.56
C LYS A 372 -5.99 1.77 36.06
N SER A 373 -6.98 1.65 35.17
CA SER A 373 -8.37 1.41 35.54
C SER A 373 -8.54 0.13 36.37
N LEU A 374 -7.77 -0.92 36.06
CA LEU A 374 -7.77 -2.17 36.81
C LEU A 374 -7.22 -2.00 38.24
N LEU A 375 -6.15 -1.22 38.39
CA LEU A 375 -5.60 -0.87 39.71
C LEU A 375 -6.56 -0.02 40.54
N ILE A 376 -7.30 0.88 39.90
CA ILE A 376 -8.33 1.69 40.55
C ILE A 376 -9.46 0.78 41.06
N GLN A 377 -9.96 -0.13 40.23
CA GLN A 377 -11.06 -1.04 40.59
C GLN A 377 -10.70 -2.04 41.69
N HIS A 378 -9.53 -2.69 41.61
CA HIS A 378 -9.18 -3.76 42.55
C HIS A 378 -8.46 -3.30 43.82
N ARG A 379 -7.79 -2.14 43.79
CA ARG A 379 -7.01 -1.63 44.93
C ARG A 379 -7.52 -0.30 45.49
N GLY A 380 -8.58 0.27 44.92
CA GLY A 380 -9.16 1.54 45.38
C GLY A 380 -8.19 2.72 45.29
N LEU A 381 -7.21 2.64 44.37
CA LEU A 381 -6.18 3.66 44.20
C LEU A 381 -6.72 4.87 43.43
N THR A 382 -6.19 6.05 43.72
CA THR A 382 -6.38 7.24 42.87
C THR A 382 -5.59 7.10 41.57
N GLU A 383 -5.99 7.81 40.52
CA GLU A 383 -5.35 7.68 39.20
C GLU A 383 -3.84 7.98 39.24
N GLU A 384 -3.41 9.00 39.98
CA GLU A 384 -2.00 9.34 40.15
C GLU A 384 -1.20 8.24 40.87
N SER A 385 -1.79 7.61 41.89
CA SER A 385 -1.11 6.54 42.64
C SER A 385 -1.03 5.25 41.82
N ALA A 386 -2.02 4.96 40.97
CA ALA A 386 -1.99 3.83 40.03
C ALA A 386 -0.87 3.99 38.99
N TYR A 387 -0.70 5.20 38.43
CA TYR A 387 0.38 5.49 37.49
C TYR A 387 1.77 5.42 38.15
N GLN A 388 1.93 5.97 39.37
CA GLN A 388 3.17 5.86 40.13
C GLN A 388 3.55 4.41 40.45
N LEU A 389 2.57 3.57 40.76
CA LEU A 389 2.77 2.14 41.01
C LEU A 389 3.25 1.40 39.75
N LEU A 390 2.61 1.62 38.60
CA LEU A 390 3.02 1.05 37.31
C LEU A 390 4.45 1.48 36.94
N ARG A 391 4.76 2.77 37.15
CA ARG A 391 6.08 3.33 36.89
C ARG A 391 7.14 2.72 37.81
N LYS A 392 6.82 2.55 39.10
CA LYS A 392 7.73 1.91 40.07
C LYS A 392 8.01 0.45 39.70
N MET A 393 6.98 -0.32 39.34
CA MET A 393 7.15 -1.71 38.88
C MET A 393 7.95 -1.82 37.58
N ALA A 394 7.79 -0.86 36.65
CA ALA A 394 8.60 -0.78 35.43
C ALA A 394 10.09 -0.51 35.73
N MET A 395 10.38 0.35 36.71
CA MET A 395 11.75 0.63 37.15
C MET A 395 12.37 -0.54 37.91
N ASP A 396 11.63 -1.16 38.83
CA ASP A 396 12.11 -2.30 39.63
C ASP A 396 12.42 -3.55 38.77
N GLN A 397 11.71 -3.73 37.65
CA GLN A 397 11.90 -4.84 36.72
C GLN A 397 12.72 -4.49 35.47
N ASN A 398 13.19 -3.25 35.35
CA ASN A 398 13.91 -2.72 34.19
C ASN A 398 13.21 -3.00 32.84
N LYS A 399 11.90 -2.74 32.79
CA LYS A 399 11.04 -2.96 31.60
C LYS A 399 10.32 -1.66 31.22
N ARG A 400 9.85 -1.56 29.98
CA ARG A 400 9.04 -0.42 29.56
C ARG A 400 7.67 -0.49 30.23
N LEU A 401 7.08 0.68 30.49
CA LEU A 401 5.78 0.82 31.17
C LEU A 401 4.68 -0.03 30.51
N ILE A 402 4.70 -0.10 29.18
CA ILE A 402 3.76 -0.88 28.37
C ILE A 402 3.86 -2.39 28.62
N ASP A 403 5.08 -2.91 28.78
CA ASP A 403 5.32 -4.34 28.96
C ASP A 403 4.81 -4.81 30.34
N ILE A 404 4.87 -3.92 31.35
CA ILE A 404 4.27 -4.14 32.67
C ILE A 404 2.75 -4.04 32.62
N ALA A 405 2.20 -3.04 31.91
CA ALA A 405 0.76 -2.90 31.72
C ALA A 405 0.16 -4.16 31.06
N ARG A 406 0.81 -4.68 30.01
CA ARG A 406 0.43 -5.95 29.36
C ARG A 406 0.51 -7.16 30.28
N ALA A 407 1.61 -7.28 31.04
CA ALA A 407 1.78 -8.38 31.98
C ALA A 407 0.70 -8.38 33.07
N MET A 408 0.30 -7.20 33.54
CA MET A 408 -0.76 -7.06 34.53
C MET A 408 -2.14 -7.41 33.96
N LEU A 409 -2.46 -6.96 32.75
CA LEU A 409 -3.70 -7.31 32.07
C LEU A 409 -3.78 -8.82 31.81
N ALA A 410 -2.69 -9.45 31.39
CA ALA A 410 -2.62 -10.90 31.16
C ALA A 410 -2.81 -11.74 32.44
N VAL A 411 -2.37 -11.23 33.60
CA VAL A 411 -2.58 -11.89 34.91
C VAL A 411 -4.01 -11.66 35.42
N ALA A 412 -4.60 -10.50 35.13
CA ALA A 412 -5.98 -10.21 35.51
C ALA A 412 -7.00 -11.08 34.75
N ASP A 413 -6.73 -11.44 33.50
CA ASP A 413 -7.57 -12.37 32.72
C ASP A 413 -7.59 -13.80 33.30
N ILE A 414 -6.67 -14.13 34.21
CA ILE A 414 -6.54 -15.46 34.85
C ILE A 414 -7.18 -15.49 36.26
N LEU A 415 -7.45 -14.32 36.86
CA LEU A 415 -8.03 -14.22 38.20
C LEU A 415 -9.56 -14.07 38.11
N PRO A 416 -10.37 -15.01 38.62
CA PRO A 416 -11.82 -14.86 38.63
C PRO A 416 -12.19 -13.70 39.56
N GLY A 417 -13.02 -12.77 39.06
CA GLY A 417 -13.56 -11.66 39.85
C GLY A 417 -14.34 -12.17 41.07
N LYS A 418 -14.15 -11.51 42.21
CA LYS A 418 -15.03 -11.66 43.38
C LYS A 418 -16.33 -10.90 43.17
#